data_AF-A0A3D6CXJ4-F1
#
_entry.id   AF-A0A3D6CXJ4-F1
#
_cell.length_a   1.000
_cell.length_b   1.000
_cell.length_c   1.000
_cell.angle_alpha   90.00
_cell.angle_beta   90.00
_cell.angle_gamma   90.00
#
_symmetry.space_group_name_H-M   'P 1'
#
loop_
_entity.id
_entity.type
_entity.pdbx_description
1 polymer ?
#
loop_
_entity_poly.entity_id
_entity_poly.type
_entity_poly.pdbx_seq_one_letter_code
_entity_poly.pdbx_strand_id
1 'polypeptide(L)'
;MMRRLFLLALLAFAAPAAAFEMPEDQDAADFVTANVISTFYHELGHGLIDVLQLAVLGREEDAADTLSAVLMHQVWDEESATTLVYGTANAFWLYANEAEQQGYETAYWDEHSLDMQRYYNLVCLFYGADPDLREDDAVELELPEGRAERCPEEYALAEESWGAMLAGLEPGKDAKGLVMQGDTSDPLVALLAEEVSTMNASYALPEEITVQVAECGEANAFYDPSEKSITFCCEYADDLLRLWQAQQ
;
A
#
# COMPACT_ATOMS: atom_id res chain seq x y z
N MET A 1 -50.48 -42.52 6.82
CA MET A 1 -49.65 -41.68 7.72
C MET A 1 -48.42 -42.50 8.05
N MET A 2 -47.16 -42.15 7.78
CA MET A 2 -46.49 -40.86 7.63
C MET A 2 -45.35 -40.99 6.60
N ARG A 3 -45.16 -39.94 5.78
CA ARG A 3 -43.92 -39.64 5.06
C ARG A 3 -42.83 -39.31 6.09
N ARG A 4 -41.63 -39.88 5.98
CA ARG A 4 -40.44 -39.35 6.65
C ARG A 4 -39.46 -38.90 5.56
N LEU A 5 -39.31 -37.58 5.41
CA LEU A 5 -38.18 -37.01 4.68
C LEU A 5 -36.92 -37.22 5.52
N PHE A 6 -35.91 -37.84 4.95
CA PHE A 6 -34.55 -37.72 5.45
C PHE A 6 -34.05 -36.33 5.03
N LEU A 7 -33.90 -35.42 5.99
CA LEU A 7 -33.02 -34.27 5.79
C LEU A 7 -31.59 -34.82 5.77
N LEU A 8 -30.98 -34.87 4.58
CA LEU A 8 -29.52 -34.81 4.51
C LEU A 8 -29.14 -33.40 4.95
N ALA A 9 -28.53 -33.28 6.13
CA ALA A 9 -27.76 -32.11 6.46
C ALA A 9 -26.54 -32.10 5.52
N LEU A 10 -26.61 -31.28 4.47
CA LEU A 10 -25.42 -30.84 3.75
C LEU A 10 -24.63 -29.98 4.73
N LEU A 11 -23.68 -30.60 5.42
CA LEU A 11 -22.54 -29.88 5.97
C LEU A 11 -21.79 -29.32 4.78
N ALA A 12 -22.06 -28.06 4.44
CA ALA A 12 -21.14 -27.28 3.64
C ALA A 12 -19.86 -27.19 4.47
N PHE A 13 -18.86 -28.00 4.11
CA PHE A 13 -17.49 -27.64 4.43
C PHE A 13 -17.25 -26.34 3.67
N ALA A 14 -17.17 -25.22 4.39
CA ALA A 14 -16.46 -24.07 3.87
C ALA A 14 -15.08 -24.60 3.51
N ALA A 15 -14.79 -24.69 2.21
CA ALA A 15 -13.41 -24.86 1.80
C ALA A 15 -12.65 -23.68 2.42
N PRO A 16 -11.46 -23.89 3.01
CA PRO A 16 -10.61 -22.75 3.31
C PRO A 16 -10.50 -21.95 2.01
N ALA A 17 -10.68 -20.63 2.12
CA ALA A 17 -10.30 -19.67 1.10
C ALA A 17 -9.01 -20.16 0.44
N ALA A 18 -8.95 -20.19 -0.89
CA ALA A 18 -7.67 -20.44 -1.53
C ALA A 18 -6.75 -19.27 -1.14
N ALA A 19 -5.62 -19.58 -0.50
CA ALA A 19 -4.57 -18.59 -0.23
C ALA A 19 -4.14 -17.94 -1.55
N PHE A 20 -3.81 -16.66 -1.52
CA PHE A 20 -3.29 -15.98 -2.71
C PHE A 20 -1.99 -16.65 -3.15
N GLU A 21 -1.86 -16.97 -4.44
CA GLU A 21 -0.64 -17.54 -5.00
C GLU A 21 0.11 -16.43 -5.76
N MET A 22 1.36 -16.16 -5.36
CA MET A 22 2.20 -15.22 -6.11
C MET A 22 2.36 -15.70 -7.57
N PRO A 23 2.30 -14.79 -8.56
CA PRO A 23 2.52 -15.14 -9.96
C PRO A 23 3.89 -15.80 -10.19
N GLU A 24 3.96 -16.78 -11.11
CA GLU A 24 5.24 -17.37 -11.55
C GLU A 24 6.04 -16.41 -12.45
N ASP A 25 5.36 -15.50 -13.12
CA ASP A 25 5.98 -14.45 -13.93
C ASP A 25 6.55 -13.36 -13.02
N GLN A 26 7.84 -13.09 -13.14
CA GLN A 26 8.55 -12.19 -12.22
C GLN A 26 8.02 -10.76 -12.31
N ASP A 27 7.76 -10.25 -13.51
CA ASP A 27 7.27 -8.88 -13.70
C ASP A 27 5.87 -8.71 -13.07
N ALA A 28 4.99 -9.70 -13.23
CA ALA A 28 3.70 -9.73 -12.54
C ALA A 28 3.84 -9.81 -11.01
N ALA A 29 4.78 -10.63 -10.51
CA ALA A 29 5.04 -10.77 -9.08
C ALA A 29 5.59 -9.47 -8.47
N ASP A 30 6.49 -8.78 -9.18
CA ASP A 30 7.05 -7.49 -8.79
C ASP A 30 5.97 -6.41 -8.78
N PHE A 31 5.08 -6.38 -9.78
CA PHE A 31 3.95 -5.46 -9.82
C PHE A 31 2.99 -5.64 -8.63
N VAL A 32 2.63 -6.88 -8.29
CA VAL A 32 1.79 -7.17 -7.11
C VAL A 32 2.50 -6.77 -5.82
N THR A 33 3.78 -7.13 -5.68
CA THR A 33 4.60 -6.82 -4.51
C THR A 33 4.71 -5.31 -4.29
N ALA A 34 4.99 -4.56 -5.36
CA ALA A 34 5.06 -3.09 -5.35
C ALA A 34 3.80 -2.45 -4.77
N ASN A 35 2.64 -2.87 -5.26
CA ASN A 35 1.37 -2.28 -4.86
C ASN A 35 0.92 -2.72 -3.47
N VAL A 36 1.24 -3.96 -3.04
CA VAL A 36 0.99 -4.40 -1.67
C VAL A 36 1.84 -3.60 -0.68
N ILE A 37 3.14 -3.43 -0.93
CA ILE A 37 4.05 -2.68 -0.04
C ILE A 37 3.67 -1.21 0.01
N SER A 38 3.46 -0.58 -1.16
CA SER A 38 3.08 0.83 -1.23
C SER A 38 1.76 1.10 -0.51
N THR A 39 0.76 0.23 -0.69
CA THR A 39 -0.52 0.32 0.02
C THR A 39 -0.35 0.07 1.51
N PHE A 40 0.53 -0.85 1.91
CA PHE A 40 0.78 -1.10 3.33
C PHE A 40 1.34 0.13 4.03
N TYR A 41 2.31 0.82 3.40
CA TYR A 41 2.83 2.06 3.95
C TYR A 41 1.82 3.21 3.93
N HIS A 42 0.92 3.25 2.94
CA HIS A 42 -0.20 4.18 2.90
C HIS A 42 -1.14 3.94 4.10
N GLU A 43 -1.61 2.72 4.30
CA GLU A 43 -2.49 2.37 5.44
C GLU A 43 -1.79 2.54 6.80
N LEU A 44 -0.47 2.32 6.84
CA LEU A 44 0.34 2.63 8.00
C LEU A 44 0.34 4.14 8.29
N GLY A 45 0.29 4.98 7.27
CA GLY A 45 0.11 6.43 7.39
C GLY A 45 -1.17 6.78 8.16
N HIS A 46 -2.31 6.22 7.76
CA HIS A 46 -3.57 6.37 8.51
C HIS A 46 -3.46 5.86 9.94
N GLY A 47 -2.87 4.68 10.12
CA GLY A 47 -2.65 4.10 11.44
C GLY A 47 -1.81 4.98 12.36
N LEU A 48 -0.73 5.56 11.85
CA LEU A 48 0.16 6.46 12.59
C LEU A 48 -0.54 7.77 12.93
N ILE A 49 -1.30 8.34 12.00
CA ILE A 49 -2.09 9.56 12.23
C ILE A 49 -3.07 9.35 13.38
N ASP A 50 -3.78 8.21 13.39
CA ASP A 50 -4.72 7.87 14.45
C ASP A 50 -4.00 7.60 15.79
N VAL A 51 -3.07 6.65 15.87
CA VAL A 51 -2.51 6.24 17.18
C VAL A 51 -1.62 7.31 17.83
N LEU A 52 -1.03 8.21 17.03
CA LEU A 52 -0.26 9.35 17.52
C LEU A 52 -1.11 10.63 17.66
N GLN A 53 -2.37 10.61 17.20
CA GLN A 53 -3.30 11.74 17.18
C GLN A 53 -2.69 12.96 16.47
N LEU A 54 -2.13 12.72 15.28
CA LEU A 54 -1.48 13.75 14.47
C LEU A 54 -2.51 14.70 13.88
N ALA A 55 -2.15 15.98 13.80
CA ALA A 55 -2.99 16.96 13.10
C ALA A 55 -2.73 16.90 11.59
N VAL A 56 -3.81 16.73 10.82
CA VAL A 56 -3.78 16.79 9.35
C VAL A 56 -4.34 18.14 8.91
N LEU A 57 -3.51 18.97 8.28
CA LEU A 57 -3.92 20.31 7.80
C LEU A 57 -4.34 20.32 6.31
N GLY A 58 -4.16 19.19 5.61
CA GLY A 58 -4.51 18.98 4.21
C GLY A 58 -5.47 17.79 4.04
N ARG A 59 -5.34 17.05 2.93
CA ARG A 59 -6.00 15.75 2.77
C ARG A 59 -5.17 14.66 3.45
N GLU A 60 -5.84 13.79 4.18
CA GLU A 60 -5.18 12.68 4.88
C GLU A 60 -4.56 11.68 3.89
N GLU A 61 -5.29 11.37 2.82
CA GLU A 61 -4.83 10.54 1.70
C GLU A 61 -3.49 10.99 1.11
N ASP A 62 -3.33 12.31 0.88
CA ASP A 62 -2.08 12.85 0.34
C ASP A 62 -0.93 12.72 1.35
N ALA A 63 -1.22 12.80 2.65
CA ALA A 63 -0.23 12.60 3.71
C ALA A 63 0.20 11.13 3.79
N ALA A 64 -0.75 10.19 3.71
CA ALA A 64 -0.51 8.75 3.66
C ALA A 64 0.31 8.34 2.43
N ASP A 65 -0.04 8.84 1.23
CA ASP A 65 0.74 8.64 0.01
C ASP A 65 2.17 9.19 0.14
N THR A 66 2.32 10.36 0.76
CA THR A 66 3.63 10.96 0.98
C THR A 66 4.49 10.13 1.94
N LEU A 67 3.89 9.56 2.99
CA LEU A 67 4.62 8.63 3.87
C LEU A 67 5.07 7.39 3.09
N SER A 68 4.18 6.82 2.27
CA SER A 68 4.50 5.65 1.46
C SER A 68 5.72 5.89 0.56
N ALA A 69 5.76 7.02 -0.15
CA ALA A 69 6.91 7.41 -0.96
C ALA A 69 8.21 7.57 -0.14
N VAL A 70 8.13 8.20 1.04
CA VAL A 70 9.28 8.37 1.93
C VAL A 70 9.79 7.04 2.45
N LEU A 71 8.90 6.14 2.91
CA LEU A 71 9.28 4.83 3.44
C LEU A 71 9.85 3.92 2.33
N MET A 72 9.29 3.93 1.13
CA MET A 72 9.88 3.19 0.00
C MET A 72 11.33 3.62 -0.28
N HIS A 73 11.66 4.91 -0.19
CA HIS A 73 13.05 5.37 -0.35
C HIS A 73 13.93 5.03 0.87
N GLN A 74 13.43 5.19 2.09
CA GLN A 74 14.26 5.07 3.30
C GLN A 74 14.49 3.62 3.75
N VAL A 75 13.56 2.72 3.46
CA VAL A 75 13.57 1.33 3.94
C VAL A 75 14.27 0.40 2.96
N TRP A 76 14.05 0.63 1.66
CA TRP A 76 14.53 -0.25 0.60
C TRP A 76 15.84 0.25 0.00
N ASP A 77 16.65 -0.68 -0.49
CA ASP A 77 17.80 -0.32 -1.31
C ASP A 77 17.35 0.26 -2.67
N GLU A 78 18.26 0.94 -3.37
CA GLU A 78 17.93 1.68 -4.60
C GLU A 78 17.22 0.83 -5.65
N GLU A 79 17.71 -0.39 -5.92
CA GLU A 79 17.14 -1.26 -6.96
C GLU A 79 15.71 -1.67 -6.59
N SER A 80 15.51 -2.10 -5.34
CA SER A 80 14.19 -2.47 -4.83
C SER A 80 13.24 -1.28 -4.80
N ALA A 81 13.69 -0.11 -4.33
CA ALA A 81 12.88 1.11 -4.28
C ALA A 81 12.42 1.55 -5.67
N THR A 82 13.29 1.48 -6.68
CA THR A 82 12.93 1.73 -8.08
C THR A 82 11.83 0.77 -8.55
N THR A 83 11.97 -0.53 -8.30
CA THR A 83 10.94 -1.53 -8.67
C THR A 83 9.60 -1.23 -8.01
N LEU A 84 9.59 -0.91 -6.71
CA LEU A 84 8.35 -0.57 -5.98
C LEU A 84 7.67 0.67 -6.55
N VAL A 85 8.44 1.73 -6.84
CA VAL A 85 7.89 2.98 -7.36
C VAL A 85 7.38 2.82 -8.78
N TYR A 86 8.10 2.13 -9.66
CA TYR A 86 7.64 1.84 -11.02
C TYR A 86 6.35 1.01 -11.01
N GLY A 87 6.29 -0.04 -10.20
CA GLY A 87 5.09 -0.88 -10.09
C GLY A 87 3.88 -0.11 -9.55
N THR A 88 4.08 0.74 -8.54
CA THR A 88 3.02 1.58 -7.97
C THR A 88 2.56 2.68 -8.93
N ALA A 89 3.50 3.39 -9.55
CA ALA A 89 3.20 4.42 -10.53
C ALA A 89 2.43 3.79 -11.71
N ASN A 90 2.88 2.64 -12.21
CA ASN A 90 2.15 1.93 -13.25
C ASN A 90 0.72 1.63 -12.82
N ALA A 91 0.46 1.12 -11.61
CA ALA A 91 -0.91 0.85 -11.15
C ALA A 91 -1.82 2.09 -11.18
N PHE A 92 -1.34 3.26 -10.75
CA PHE A 92 -2.11 4.50 -10.87
C PHE A 92 -2.44 4.82 -12.33
N TRP A 93 -1.47 4.69 -13.24
CA TRP A 93 -1.71 4.90 -14.66
C TRP A 93 -2.71 3.88 -15.23
N LEU A 94 -2.64 2.62 -14.80
CA LEU A 94 -3.55 1.54 -15.21
C LEU A 94 -4.99 1.81 -14.78
N TYR A 95 -5.22 2.15 -13.51
CA TYR A 95 -6.55 2.48 -13.02
C TYR A 95 -7.11 3.73 -13.70
N ALA A 96 -6.30 4.76 -13.91
CA ALA A 96 -6.70 5.96 -14.66
C ALA A 96 -7.19 5.61 -16.08
N ASN A 97 -6.43 4.77 -16.79
CA ASN A 97 -6.74 4.34 -18.15
C ASN A 97 -7.97 3.41 -18.19
N GLU A 98 -8.10 2.48 -17.23
CA GLU A 98 -9.29 1.63 -17.11
C GLU A 98 -10.55 2.47 -16.89
N ALA A 99 -10.50 3.49 -16.01
CA ALA A 99 -11.62 4.38 -15.76
C ALA A 99 -12.02 5.19 -17.00
N GLU A 100 -11.03 5.71 -17.75
CA GLU A 100 -11.26 6.41 -19.01
C GLU A 100 -11.92 5.50 -20.06
N GLN A 101 -11.41 4.27 -20.22
CA GLN A 101 -11.94 3.30 -21.19
C GLN A 101 -13.38 2.87 -20.86
N GLN A 102 -13.72 2.76 -19.57
CA GLN A 102 -15.08 2.46 -19.12
C GLN A 102 -16.01 3.67 -19.20
N GLY A 103 -15.48 4.85 -19.52
CA GLY A 103 -16.25 6.09 -19.65
C GLY A 103 -16.79 6.61 -18.33
N TYR A 104 -16.11 6.30 -17.22
CA TYR A 104 -16.46 6.86 -15.92
C TYR A 104 -16.17 8.36 -15.89
N GLU A 105 -17.06 9.12 -15.24
CA GLU A 105 -16.81 10.54 -15.01
C GLU A 105 -15.70 10.72 -13.98
N THR A 106 -14.83 11.69 -14.21
CA THR A 106 -13.77 12.04 -13.25
C THR A 106 -14.37 12.48 -11.92
N ALA A 107 -14.15 11.70 -10.87
CA ALA A 107 -14.66 11.95 -9.54
C ALA A 107 -13.83 13.01 -8.81
N TYR A 108 -13.96 14.29 -9.18
CA TYR A 108 -13.26 15.39 -8.51
C TYR A 108 -13.63 15.60 -7.02
N TRP A 109 -14.65 14.87 -6.54
CA TRP A 109 -15.12 14.89 -5.15
C TRP A 109 -14.64 13.67 -4.35
N ASP A 110 -13.87 12.79 -4.97
CA ASP A 110 -13.27 11.64 -4.28
C ASP A 110 -12.35 12.12 -3.14
N GLU A 111 -12.18 11.29 -2.12
CA GLU A 111 -11.27 11.59 -1.02
C GLU A 111 -9.81 11.52 -1.47
N HIS A 112 -9.52 10.60 -2.40
CA HIS A 112 -8.21 10.47 -3.01
C HIS A 112 -7.98 11.54 -4.07
N SER A 113 -6.70 11.86 -4.27
CA SER A 113 -6.24 12.50 -5.51
C SER A 113 -6.62 11.65 -6.73
N LEU A 114 -6.79 12.30 -7.88
CA LEU A 114 -6.94 11.57 -9.14
C LEU A 114 -5.72 10.67 -9.35
N ASP A 115 -5.88 9.48 -9.92
CA ASP A 115 -4.79 8.52 -10.07
C ASP A 115 -3.56 9.12 -10.76
N MET A 116 -3.76 9.89 -11.85
CA MET A 116 -2.63 10.57 -12.51
C MET A 116 -2.00 11.69 -11.68
N GLN A 117 -2.71 12.27 -10.71
CA GLN A 117 -2.10 13.18 -9.73
C GLN A 117 -1.25 12.41 -8.72
N ARG A 118 -1.72 11.23 -8.27
CA ARG A 118 -0.96 10.33 -7.39
C ARG A 118 0.29 9.82 -8.09
N TYR A 119 0.18 9.41 -9.36
CA TYR A 119 1.29 9.06 -10.25
C TYR A 119 2.40 10.12 -10.22
N TYR A 120 2.08 11.35 -10.62
CA TYR A 120 3.09 12.40 -10.72
C TYR A 120 3.59 12.89 -9.36
N ASN A 121 2.80 12.71 -8.29
CA ASN A 121 3.26 13.01 -6.94
C ASN A 121 4.30 11.97 -6.47
N LEU A 122 3.99 10.68 -6.61
CA LEU A 122 4.89 9.59 -6.27
C LEU A 122 6.21 9.69 -7.04
N VAL A 123 6.16 9.82 -8.37
CA VAL A 123 7.35 9.95 -9.22
C VAL A 123 8.18 11.17 -8.84
N CYS A 124 7.53 12.28 -8.50
CA CYS A 124 8.21 13.49 -8.04
C CYS A 124 8.92 13.27 -6.71
N LEU A 125 8.27 12.68 -5.71
CA LEU A 125 8.91 12.42 -4.42
C LEU A 125 10.07 11.43 -4.56
N PHE A 126 9.91 10.39 -5.38
CA PHE A 126 10.97 9.44 -5.69
C PHE A 126 12.17 10.12 -6.36
N TYR A 127 11.97 10.85 -7.46
CA TYR A 127 13.06 11.61 -8.10
C TYR A 127 13.70 12.61 -7.14
N GLY A 128 12.89 13.33 -6.36
CA GLY A 128 13.35 14.36 -5.42
C GLY A 128 14.26 13.84 -4.30
N ALA A 129 14.11 12.57 -3.92
CA ALA A 129 14.93 11.97 -2.88
C ALA A 129 16.39 11.77 -3.29
N ASP A 130 16.64 11.42 -4.56
CA ASP A 130 18.00 11.32 -5.11
C ASP A 130 18.02 11.69 -6.61
N PRO A 131 18.05 12.99 -6.94
CA PRO A 131 18.03 13.44 -8.33
C PRO A 131 19.24 13.02 -9.16
N ASP A 132 20.38 12.80 -8.50
CA ASP A 132 21.64 12.43 -9.17
C ASP A 132 21.61 10.97 -9.63
N LEU A 133 20.94 10.08 -8.88
CA LEU A 133 20.77 8.68 -9.26
C LEU A 133 19.58 8.46 -10.21
N ARG A 134 18.53 9.30 -10.13
CA ARG A 134 17.21 9.04 -10.73
C ARG A 134 16.87 9.93 -11.94
N GLU A 135 17.86 10.56 -12.56
CA GLU A 135 17.65 11.39 -13.77
C GLU A 135 17.03 10.58 -14.91
N ASP A 136 17.55 9.36 -15.16
CA ASP A 136 17.03 8.47 -16.20
C ASP A 136 15.61 7.98 -15.85
N ASP A 137 15.33 7.68 -14.57
CA ASP A 137 13.99 7.25 -14.13
C ASP A 137 12.95 8.36 -14.32
N ALA A 138 13.32 9.61 -14.01
CA ALA A 138 12.43 10.75 -14.22
C ALA A 138 12.07 10.94 -15.70
N VAL A 139 13.00 10.66 -16.61
CA VAL A 139 12.75 10.69 -18.05
C VAL A 139 11.86 9.53 -18.48
N GLU A 140 12.14 8.31 -18.02
CA GLU A 140 11.37 7.11 -18.37
C GLU A 140 9.92 7.18 -17.86
N LEU A 141 9.72 7.68 -16.64
CA LEU A 141 8.40 7.88 -16.03
C LEU A 141 7.69 9.15 -16.53
N GLU A 142 8.23 9.82 -17.55
CA GLU A 142 7.69 11.02 -18.19
C GLU A 142 7.39 12.18 -17.21
N LEU A 143 8.24 12.36 -16.19
CA LEU A 143 8.12 13.47 -15.25
C LEU A 143 8.39 14.79 -15.98
N PRO A 144 7.43 15.75 -16.03
CA PRO A 144 7.65 17.00 -16.73
C PRO A 144 8.80 17.80 -16.09
N GLU A 145 9.70 18.37 -16.90
CA GLU A 145 10.87 19.13 -16.41
C GLU A 145 10.47 20.21 -15.37
N GLY A 146 9.41 20.97 -15.64
CA GLY A 146 8.92 21.99 -14.71
C GLY A 146 8.29 21.45 -13.42
N ARG A 147 7.89 20.17 -13.38
CA ARG A 147 7.49 19.47 -12.14
C ARG A 147 8.74 19.05 -11.37
N ALA A 148 9.71 18.46 -12.08
CA ALA A 148 10.97 17.95 -11.54
C ALA A 148 11.76 19.03 -10.76
N GLU A 149 11.74 20.28 -11.23
CA GLU A 149 12.42 21.42 -10.58
C GLU A 149 12.12 21.58 -9.08
N ARG A 150 10.90 21.22 -8.64
CA ARG A 150 10.45 21.40 -7.24
C ARG A 150 10.49 20.10 -6.42
N CYS A 151 10.79 18.98 -7.07
CA CYS A 151 10.73 17.67 -6.45
C CYS A 151 11.74 17.48 -5.30
N PRO A 152 13.00 17.96 -5.40
CA PRO A 152 13.93 17.86 -4.28
C PRO A 152 13.46 18.59 -3.03
N GLU A 153 12.87 19.78 -3.17
CA GLU A 153 12.33 20.51 -2.00
C GLU A 153 11.04 19.87 -1.46
N GLU A 154 10.21 19.29 -2.33
CA GLU A 154 9.00 18.59 -1.90
C GLU A 154 9.30 17.28 -1.17
N TYR A 155 10.28 16.50 -1.63
CA TYR A 155 10.76 15.33 -0.89
C TYR A 155 11.36 15.75 0.46
N ALA A 156 12.24 16.75 0.49
CA ALA A 156 12.84 17.21 1.74
C ALA A 156 11.78 17.68 2.76
N LEU A 157 10.73 18.36 2.30
CA LEU A 157 9.62 18.77 3.15
C LEU A 157 8.82 17.57 3.68
N ALA A 158 8.57 16.57 2.83
CA ALA A 158 7.88 15.34 3.20
C ALA A 158 8.66 14.56 4.28
N GLU A 159 9.96 14.35 4.03
CA GLU A 159 10.88 13.68 4.95
C GLU A 159 10.98 14.43 6.29
N GLU A 160 11.17 15.75 6.28
CA GLU A 160 11.25 16.54 7.51
C GLU A 160 9.94 16.47 8.31
N SER A 161 8.79 16.56 7.62
CA SER A 161 7.47 16.56 8.25
C SER A 161 7.18 15.22 8.95
N TRP A 162 7.35 14.11 8.23
CA TRP A 162 7.15 12.78 8.79
C TRP A 162 8.23 12.44 9.83
N GLY A 163 9.49 12.78 9.59
CA GLY A 163 10.57 12.62 10.55
C GLY A 163 10.29 13.33 11.88
N ALA A 164 9.71 14.53 11.83
CA ALA A 164 9.31 15.25 13.04
C ALA A 164 8.14 14.58 13.78
N MET A 165 7.18 13.99 13.05
CA MET A 165 6.03 13.27 13.62
C MET A 165 6.43 11.93 14.25
N LEU A 166 7.44 11.27 13.69
CA LEU A 166 7.94 9.96 14.14
C LEU A 166 9.10 10.07 15.15
N ALA A 167 9.59 11.28 15.42
CA ALA A 167 10.67 11.50 16.37
C ALA A 167 10.29 11.02 17.78
N GLY A 168 11.19 10.26 18.42
CA GLY A 168 10.95 9.74 19.77
C GLY A 168 10.22 8.40 19.82
N LEU A 169 9.97 7.77 18.67
CA LEU A 169 9.37 6.44 18.56
C LEU A 169 10.43 5.33 18.51
N GLU A 170 11.59 5.48 19.14
CA GLU A 170 12.63 4.45 19.07
C GLU A 170 12.22 3.16 19.84
N PRO A 171 12.52 1.96 19.32
CA PRO A 171 12.21 0.70 19.97
C PRO A 171 12.76 0.56 21.39
N GLY A 172 11.88 0.11 22.30
CA GLY A 172 12.18 -0.09 23.72
C GLY A 172 11.72 -1.45 24.24
N LYS A 173 12.14 -1.80 25.46
CA LYS A 173 11.93 -3.14 26.06
C LYS A 173 10.45 -3.57 26.20
N ASP A 174 9.53 -2.61 26.20
CA ASP A 174 8.08 -2.82 26.33
C ASP A 174 7.31 -2.03 25.25
N ALA A 175 7.98 -1.75 24.12
CA ALA A 175 7.37 -1.06 22.99
C ALA A 175 6.26 -1.93 22.37
N LYS A 176 5.10 -1.32 22.12
CA LYS A 176 4.12 -1.89 21.20
C LYS A 176 4.54 -1.56 19.77
N GLY A 177 3.82 -2.11 18.81
CA GLY A 177 4.08 -1.86 17.41
C GLY A 177 3.01 -2.52 16.55
N LEU A 178 3.42 -2.87 15.34
CA LEU A 178 2.59 -3.61 14.41
C LEU A 178 2.53 -5.09 14.81
N VAL A 179 1.36 -5.70 14.72
CA VAL A 179 1.14 -7.12 15.07
C VAL A 179 0.54 -7.83 13.88
N MET A 180 1.33 -8.67 13.21
CA MET A 180 0.84 -9.48 12.11
C MET A 180 -0.06 -10.62 12.61
N GLN A 181 -1.23 -10.77 12.01
CA GLN A 181 -2.12 -11.92 12.18
C GLN A 181 -2.27 -12.68 10.86
N GLY A 182 -2.21 -14.01 10.94
CA GLY A 182 -2.33 -14.88 9.77
C GLY A 182 -1.31 -16.00 9.79
N ASP A 183 -1.43 -16.90 8.82
CA ASP A 183 -0.48 -17.99 8.60
C ASP A 183 0.53 -17.55 7.52
N THR A 184 1.81 -17.44 7.88
CA THR A 184 2.89 -17.03 6.96
C THR A 184 3.21 -18.09 5.89
N SER A 185 2.46 -19.20 5.85
CA SER A 185 2.45 -20.08 4.66
C SER A 185 1.70 -19.45 3.49
N ASP A 186 0.81 -18.48 3.75
CA ASP A 186 0.25 -17.58 2.74
C ASP A 186 1.31 -16.54 2.33
N PRO A 187 1.65 -16.43 1.03
CA PRO A 187 2.64 -15.48 0.53
C PRO A 187 2.34 -14.01 0.84
N LEU A 188 1.08 -13.58 0.79
CA LEU A 188 0.69 -12.20 1.08
C LEU A 188 0.87 -11.90 2.58
N VAL A 189 0.51 -12.87 3.44
CA VAL A 189 0.76 -12.77 4.88
C VAL A 189 2.27 -12.73 5.16
N ALA A 190 3.06 -13.54 4.46
CA ALA A 190 4.52 -13.57 4.63
C ALA A 190 5.17 -12.24 4.24
N LEU A 191 4.75 -11.64 3.11
CA LEU A 191 5.22 -10.34 2.65
C LEU A 191 4.92 -9.24 3.67
N LEU A 192 3.67 -9.15 4.14
CA LEU A 192 3.27 -8.17 5.16
C LEU A 192 3.97 -8.41 6.51
N ALA A 193 4.23 -9.68 6.87
CA ALA A 193 4.94 -10.02 8.10
C ALA A 193 6.40 -9.50 8.09
N GLU A 194 7.06 -9.52 6.93
CA GLU A 194 8.39 -8.95 6.76
C GLU A 194 8.37 -7.44 6.96
N GLU A 195 7.41 -6.73 6.34
CA GLU A 195 7.25 -5.29 6.52
C GLU A 195 6.90 -4.90 7.96
N VAL A 196 6.02 -5.66 8.61
CA VAL A 196 5.71 -5.51 10.04
C VAL A 196 6.99 -5.65 10.90
N SER A 197 7.83 -6.64 10.61
CA SER A 197 9.09 -6.84 11.31
C SER A 197 10.06 -5.68 11.08
N THR A 198 10.17 -5.20 9.85
CA THR A 198 11.03 -4.07 9.46
C THR A 198 10.59 -2.79 10.17
N MET A 199 9.29 -2.49 10.19
CA MET A 199 8.75 -1.31 10.87
C MET A 199 8.96 -1.38 12.39
N ASN A 200 8.73 -2.54 13.02
CA ASN A 200 8.96 -2.73 14.45
C ASN A 200 10.44 -2.66 14.86
N ALA A 201 11.37 -2.88 13.93
CA ALA A 201 12.80 -2.70 14.17
C ALA A 201 13.22 -1.22 14.21
N SER A 202 12.41 -0.34 13.61
CA SER A 202 12.67 1.10 13.51
C SER A 202 11.80 1.94 14.43
N TYR A 203 10.57 1.48 14.72
CA TYR A 203 9.55 2.27 15.42
C TYR A 203 8.86 1.48 16.55
N ALA A 204 8.56 2.19 17.63
CA ALA A 204 7.72 1.79 18.75
C ALA A 204 6.46 2.65 18.77
N LEU A 205 5.30 2.00 18.85
CA LEU A 205 4.02 2.69 18.85
C LEU A 205 3.43 2.78 20.26
N PRO A 206 2.61 3.81 20.57
CA PRO A 206 1.90 3.90 21.85
C PRO A 206 0.77 2.87 21.99
N GLU A 207 0.28 2.36 20.86
CA GLU A 207 -0.78 1.37 20.73
C GLU A 207 -0.38 0.28 19.74
N GLU A 208 -0.97 -0.91 19.87
CA GLU A 208 -0.77 -1.97 18.88
C GLU A 208 -1.66 -1.67 17.67
N ILE A 209 -1.10 -1.84 16.47
CA ILE A 209 -1.87 -1.84 15.22
C ILE A 209 -1.81 -3.26 14.67
N THR A 210 -2.96 -3.89 14.49
CA THR A 210 -3.04 -5.22 13.89
C THR A 210 -2.85 -5.10 12.37
N VAL A 211 -2.11 -6.02 11.77
CA VAL A 211 -2.05 -6.18 10.31
C VAL A 211 -2.57 -7.57 9.98
N GLN A 212 -3.52 -7.67 9.04
CA GLN A 212 -4.19 -8.92 8.75
C GLN A 212 -4.58 -9.03 7.27
N VAL A 213 -4.74 -10.26 6.81
CA VAL A 213 -5.34 -10.60 5.52
C VAL A 213 -6.70 -11.25 5.76
N ALA A 214 -7.73 -10.83 5.04
CA ALA A 214 -9.10 -11.34 5.20
C ALA A 214 -9.83 -11.46 3.86
N GLU A 215 -10.88 -12.30 3.82
CA GLU A 215 -11.86 -12.25 2.72
C GLU A 215 -12.83 -11.10 2.97
N CYS A 216 -12.89 -10.13 2.05
CA CYS A 216 -13.77 -8.97 2.19
C CYS A 216 -14.98 -9.03 1.24
N GLY A 217 -14.88 -9.80 0.15
CA GLY A 217 -15.84 -9.77 -0.94
C GLY A 217 -15.63 -8.62 -1.93
N GLU A 218 -14.57 -7.84 -1.76
CA GLU A 218 -14.14 -6.76 -2.65
C GLU A 218 -12.62 -6.55 -2.58
N ALA A 219 -12.03 -6.10 -3.69
CA ALA A 219 -10.60 -5.80 -3.78
C ALA A 219 -10.33 -4.47 -3.07
N ASN A 220 -9.75 -4.54 -1.87
CA ASN A 220 -9.48 -3.36 -1.05
C ASN A 220 -8.34 -3.60 -0.04
N ALA A 221 -7.79 -2.51 0.49
CA ALA A 221 -7.02 -2.51 1.71
C ALA A 221 -7.36 -1.23 2.49
N PHE A 222 -7.45 -1.30 3.81
CA PHE A 222 -7.86 -0.15 4.61
C PHE A 222 -7.40 -0.25 6.07
N TYR A 223 -7.21 0.90 6.69
CA TYR A 223 -7.10 1.09 8.13
C TYR A 223 -8.47 1.32 8.77
N ASP A 224 -8.80 0.54 9.82
CA ASP A 224 -9.97 0.75 10.67
C ASP A 224 -9.55 1.37 12.02
N PRO A 225 -9.89 2.65 12.31
CA PRO A 225 -9.54 3.32 13.56
C PRO A 225 -10.28 2.76 14.79
N SER A 226 -11.40 2.06 14.61
CA SER A 226 -12.16 1.49 15.72
C SER A 226 -11.51 0.23 16.29
N GLU A 227 -10.92 -0.59 15.42
CA GLU A 227 -10.21 -1.82 15.78
C GLU A 227 -8.69 -1.65 15.80
N LYS A 228 -8.17 -0.52 15.29
CA LYS A 228 -6.73 -0.26 15.08
C LYS A 228 -6.09 -1.36 14.25
N SER A 229 -6.63 -1.58 13.06
CA SER A 229 -6.19 -2.67 12.18
C SER A 229 -6.05 -2.22 10.74
N ILE A 230 -4.95 -2.59 10.11
CA ILE A 230 -4.76 -2.58 8.65
C ILE A 230 -5.23 -3.94 8.13
N THR A 231 -6.26 -3.93 7.29
CA THR A 231 -6.79 -5.14 6.65
C THR A 231 -6.49 -5.11 5.16
N PHE A 232 -5.81 -6.14 4.68
CA PHE A 232 -5.69 -6.43 3.25
C PHE A 232 -6.75 -7.46 2.86
N CYS A 233 -7.63 -7.11 1.94
CA CYS A 233 -8.56 -8.07 1.36
C CYS A 233 -7.79 -8.98 0.41
N CYS A 234 -7.94 -10.30 0.50
CA CYS A 234 -7.22 -11.22 -0.39
C CYS A 234 -7.54 -10.95 -1.88
N GLU A 235 -8.75 -10.46 -2.16
CA GLU A 235 -9.19 -10.05 -3.50
C GLU A 235 -8.37 -8.88 -4.08
N TYR A 236 -7.67 -8.10 -3.26
CA TYR A 236 -6.84 -6.98 -3.71
C TYR A 236 -5.66 -7.45 -4.57
N ALA A 237 -4.95 -8.48 -4.13
CA ALA A 237 -3.82 -9.03 -4.89
C ALA A 237 -4.28 -9.70 -6.20
N ASP A 238 -5.46 -10.32 -6.19
CA ASP A 238 -6.09 -10.86 -7.39
C ASP A 238 -6.48 -9.76 -8.39
N ASP A 239 -7.00 -8.62 -7.91
CA ASP A 239 -7.33 -7.47 -8.76
C ASP A 239 -6.09 -6.83 -9.38
N LEU A 240 -5.00 -6.70 -8.62
CA LEU A 240 -3.72 -6.24 -9.14
C LEU A 240 -3.22 -7.14 -10.28
N LEU A 241 -3.32 -8.46 -10.11
CA LEU A 241 -2.94 -9.41 -11.15
C LEU A 241 -3.84 -9.30 -12.39
N ARG A 242 -5.15 -9.12 -12.20
CA ARG A 242 -6.09 -8.85 -13.30
C ARG A 242 -5.70 -7.57 -14.05
N LEU A 243 -5.40 -6.50 -13.31
CA LEU A 243 -5.04 -5.20 -13.86
C LEU A 243 -3.75 -5.30 -14.69
N TRP A 244 -2.72 -5.99 -14.18
CA TRP A 244 -1.50 -6.28 -14.91
C TRP A 244 -1.75 -7.06 -16.21
N GLN A 245 -2.58 -8.11 -16.15
CA GLN A 245 -2.86 -8.96 -17.31
C GLN A 245 -3.68 -8.26 -18.39
N ALA A 246 -4.52 -7.28 -18.04
CA ALA A 246 -5.34 -6.55 -18.99
C ALA A 246 -4.53 -5.68 -19.99
N GLN A 247 -3.23 -5.51 -19.74
CA GLN A 247 -2.29 -4.73 -20.54
C GLN A 247 -1.55 -5.51 -21.62
N GLN A 248 -1.56 -6.85 -21.55
CA GLN A 248 -0.84 -7.74 -22.47
C GLN A 248 -1.69 -8.17 -23.67
#